data_AF-A0A1W2CIT5-F1
#
_entry.id   AF-A0A1W2CIT5-F1
#
_cell.length_a   1.000
_cell.length_b   1.000
_cell.length_c   1.000
_cell.angle_alpha   90.00
_cell.angle_beta   90.00
_cell.angle_gamma   90.00
#
_symmetry.space_group_name_H-M   'P 1'
#
loop_
_entity.id
_entity.type
_entity.pdbx_description
1 polymer ?
#
loop_
_entity_poly.entity_id
_entity_poly.type
_entity_poly.pdbx_seq_one_letter_code
_entity_poly.pdbx_strand_id
1 'polypeptide(L)'
;MAVTAVETPSTVTYNAPDSVWEGVKTKSKEAGEAASVDYNSFLKLLIAQMKNQDPTDPMDASEQIAQLATFSQVEQTIQTNKNLESLIAGTALGTASGYVGKTLTSADGTISGTVSSVKVYSDAMVATTTDGKDIVIAQGVTIK
;
A
#
# COMPACT_ATOMS: atom_id res chain seq x y z
N MET A 1 -53.25 -15.18 4.87
CA MET A 1 -52.67 -15.19 3.51
C MET A 1 -51.28 -14.60 3.60
N ALA A 2 -50.34 -15.25 2.92
CA ALA A 2 -48.92 -15.27 3.25
C ALA A 2 -48.17 -13.97 2.94
N VAL A 3 -47.12 -13.76 3.74
CA VAL A 3 -46.11 -12.72 3.66
C VAL A 3 -45.25 -12.97 2.42
N THR A 4 -45.18 -12.00 1.50
CA THR A 4 -44.31 -12.08 0.33
C THR A 4 -42.86 -11.92 0.76
N ALA A 5 -42.06 -12.98 0.63
CA ALA A 5 -40.63 -12.95 0.89
C ALA A 5 -39.92 -12.12 -0.18
N VAL A 6 -39.10 -11.16 0.25
CA VAL A 6 -38.04 -10.56 -0.58
C VAL A 6 -36.93 -11.60 -0.69
N GLU A 7 -36.75 -12.16 -1.88
CA GLU A 7 -35.67 -13.08 -2.19
C GLU A 7 -34.32 -12.35 -2.14
N THR A 8 -33.39 -12.86 -1.34
CA THR A 8 -31.99 -12.40 -1.27
C THR A 8 -31.26 -12.71 -2.59
N PRO A 9 -30.44 -11.79 -3.16
CA PRO A 9 -29.63 -12.11 -4.31
C PRO A 9 -28.53 -13.12 -3.94
N SER A 10 -28.40 -14.14 -4.78
CA SER A 10 -27.49 -15.28 -4.66
C SER A 10 -26.03 -14.83 -4.60
N THR A 11 -25.25 -15.39 -3.67
CA THR A 11 -23.80 -15.19 -3.59
C THR A 11 -23.12 -15.77 -4.82
N VAL A 12 -22.48 -14.91 -5.62
CA VAL A 12 -21.56 -15.34 -6.68
C VAL A 12 -20.27 -15.82 -6.00
N THR A 13 -20.05 -17.13 -5.96
CA THR A 13 -18.76 -17.73 -5.60
C THR A 13 -17.77 -17.51 -6.74
N TYR A 14 -16.85 -16.56 -6.58
CA TYR A 14 -15.67 -16.45 -7.43
C TYR A 14 -14.66 -17.52 -7.01
N ASN A 15 -14.52 -18.57 -7.83
CA ASN A 15 -13.40 -19.49 -7.74
C ASN A 15 -12.18 -18.80 -8.39
N ALA A 16 -11.33 -18.18 -7.58
CA ALA A 16 -10.06 -17.67 -8.06
C ALA A 16 -9.19 -18.84 -8.53
N PRO A 17 -8.56 -18.80 -9.72
CA PRO A 17 -7.61 -19.82 -10.11
C PRO A 17 -6.35 -19.70 -9.25
N ASP A 18 -6.14 -20.68 -8.36
CA ASP A 18 -4.89 -20.94 -7.65
C ASP A 18 -3.78 -21.21 -8.68
N SER A 19 -2.99 -20.19 -9.04
CA SER A 19 -1.62 -20.30 -9.60
C SER A 19 -1.00 -19.00 -10.16
N VAL A 20 -1.67 -17.85 -10.11
CA VAL A 20 -1.13 -16.62 -10.75
C VAL A 20 -0.21 -15.74 -9.87
N TRP A 21 0.05 -16.09 -8.61
CA TRP A 21 0.75 -15.20 -7.67
C TRP A 21 2.23 -15.54 -7.37
N GLU A 22 2.79 -16.65 -7.87
CA GLU A 22 4.18 -17.01 -7.54
C GLU A 22 5.25 -16.09 -8.19
N GLY A 23 4.90 -15.28 -9.20
CA GLY A 23 5.86 -14.54 -10.04
C GLY A 23 6.07 -13.06 -9.74
N VAL A 24 5.33 -12.45 -8.80
CA VAL A 24 5.34 -10.98 -8.61
C VAL A 24 6.25 -10.51 -7.47
N LYS A 25 6.69 -11.40 -6.57
CA LYS A 25 7.47 -11.01 -5.37
C LYS A 25 8.98 -10.81 -5.59
N THR A 26 9.55 -11.14 -6.75
CA THR A 26 11.00 -11.00 -7.02
C THR A 26 11.36 -9.82 -7.92
N LYS A 27 10.40 -9.22 -8.64
CA LYS A 27 10.70 -8.20 -9.67
C LYS A 27 10.80 -6.76 -9.15
N SER A 28 10.29 -6.48 -7.95
CA SER A 28 10.30 -5.11 -7.39
C SER A 28 11.66 -4.71 -6.82
N LYS A 29 12.47 -5.67 -6.36
CA LYS A 29 13.83 -5.40 -5.88
C LYS A 29 14.81 -5.26 -7.05
N GLU A 30 14.70 -6.12 -8.05
CA GLU A 30 15.47 -6.02 -9.31
C GLU A 30 15.13 -4.76 -10.12
N ALA A 31 13.88 -4.28 -10.13
CA ALA A 31 13.52 -3.06 -10.87
C ALA A 31 14.16 -1.78 -10.27
N GLY A 32 14.22 -1.68 -8.94
CA GLY A 32 14.89 -0.55 -8.27
C GLY A 32 16.42 -0.60 -8.37
N GLU A 33 16.98 -1.81 -8.33
CA GLU A 33 18.43 -2.03 -8.49
C GLU A 33 18.85 -1.85 -9.96
N ALA A 34 18.04 -2.29 -10.92
CA ALA A 34 18.25 -2.04 -12.34
C ALA A 34 18.17 -0.55 -12.70
N ALA A 35 17.17 0.19 -12.19
CA ALA A 35 17.04 1.62 -12.44
C ALA A 35 18.21 2.44 -11.85
N SER A 36 18.72 2.07 -10.67
CA SER A 36 19.86 2.74 -10.04
C SER A 36 21.21 2.37 -10.66
N VAL A 37 21.37 1.14 -11.16
CA VAL A 37 22.55 0.69 -11.92
C VAL A 37 22.58 1.32 -13.32
N ASP A 38 21.43 1.50 -13.96
CA ASP A 38 21.30 2.14 -15.28
C ASP A 38 21.64 3.63 -15.22
N TYR A 39 21.17 4.35 -14.19
CA TYR A 39 21.50 5.75 -13.94
C TYR A 39 23.01 6.01 -13.76
N ASN A 40 23.68 5.20 -12.93
CA ASN A 40 25.13 5.33 -12.69
C ASN A 40 25.97 4.98 -13.93
N SER A 41 25.50 4.02 -14.73
CA SER A 41 26.17 3.62 -15.98
C SER A 41 25.99 4.69 -17.06
N PHE A 42 24.81 5.30 -17.13
CA PHE A 42 24.51 6.41 -18.02
C PHE A 42 25.27 7.68 -17.64
N LEU A 43 25.33 8.05 -16.35
CA LEU A 43 26.15 9.19 -15.89
C LEU A 43 27.64 9.00 -16.20
N LYS A 44 28.16 7.77 -16.10
CA LYS A 44 29.53 7.46 -16.51
C LYS A 44 29.73 7.60 -18.02
N LEU A 45 28.75 7.16 -18.81
CA LEU A 45 28.77 7.31 -20.26
C LEU A 45 28.69 8.79 -20.66
N LEU A 46 27.87 9.58 -19.96
CA LEU A 46 27.72 11.02 -20.13
C LEU A 46 29.00 11.78 -19.78
N ILE A 47 29.64 11.45 -18.65
CA ILE A 47 30.93 12.05 -18.28
C ILE A 47 32.00 11.68 -19.32
N ALA A 48 31.97 10.46 -19.85
CA ALA A 48 32.85 10.05 -20.93
C ALA A 48 32.56 10.80 -22.24
N GLN A 49 31.30 11.09 -22.56
CA GLN A 49 30.89 11.89 -23.71
C GLN A 49 31.24 13.37 -23.54
N MET A 50 31.04 13.98 -22.37
CA MET A 50 31.46 15.37 -22.07
C MET A 50 32.99 15.56 -22.12
N LYS A 51 33.77 14.51 -21.80
CA LYS A 51 35.23 14.55 -21.96
C LYS A 51 35.69 14.46 -23.42
N ASN A 52 34.80 14.12 -24.36
CA ASN A 52 35.15 13.83 -25.75
C ASN A 52 34.27 14.55 -26.80
N GLN A 53 33.33 15.39 -26.37
CA GLN A 53 32.47 16.22 -27.22
C GLN A 53 33.03 17.64 -27.23
N ASP A 54 33.22 18.18 -28.43
CA ASP A 54 33.59 19.58 -28.65
C ASP A 54 32.55 20.51 -27.99
N PRO A 55 32.96 21.57 -27.24
CA PRO A 55 32.11 22.38 -26.35
C PRO A 55 30.98 23.20 -27.01
N THR A 56 30.68 23.01 -28.29
CA THR A 56 29.83 23.92 -29.07
C THR A 56 28.34 23.58 -29.11
N ASP A 57 27.87 22.40 -28.67
CA ASP A 57 26.42 22.11 -28.55
C ASP A 57 26.07 21.11 -27.41
N PRO A 58 25.95 21.58 -26.15
CA PRO A 58 25.66 20.73 -24.99
C PRO A 58 24.15 20.48 -24.69
N MET A 59 23.22 20.92 -25.55
CA MET A 59 21.79 20.99 -25.15
C MET A 59 21.02 19.66 -25.12
N ASP A 60 21.24 18.75 -26.09
CA ASP A 60 20.35 17.58 -26.26
C ASP A 60 20.51 16.52 -25.14
N ALA A 61 21.74 16.23 -24.73
CA ALA A 61 22.01 15.28 -23.65
C ALA A 61 21.56 15.81 -22.28
N SER A 62 21.73 17.11 -22.03
CA SER A 62 21.37 17.78 -20.78
C SER A 62 19.85 17.72 -20.51
N GLU A 63 19.04 17.85 -21.56
CA GLU A 63 17.58 17.85 -21.45
C GLU A 63 17.02 16.45 -21.16
N GLN A 64 17.60 15.40 -21.76
CA GLN A 64 17.23 14.02 -21.46
C GLN A 64 17.61 13.61 -20.02
N ILE A 65 18.75 14.07 -19.52
CA ILE A 65 19.15 13.88 -18.11
C ILE A 65 18.19 14.61 -17.17
N ALA A 66 17.79 15.83 -17.49
CA ALA A 66 16.85 16.58 -16.67
C ALA A 66 15.51 15.84 -16.54
N GLN A 67 15.03 15.23 -17.62
CA GLN A 67 13.82 14.40 -17.62
C GLN A 67 14.01 13.10 -16.80
N LEU A 68 15.14 12.41 -16.94
CA LEU A 68 15.46 11.20 -16.18
C LEU A 68 15.70 11.45 -14.69
N ALA A 69 16.35 12.55 -14.34
CA ALA A 69 16.53 12.98 -12.96
C ALA A 69 15.18 13.31 -12.31
N THR A 70 14.29 13.96 -13.07
CA THR A 70 12.91 14.21 -12.64
C THR A 70 12.15 12.90 -12.41
N PHE A 71 12.28 11.93 -13.32
CA PHE A 71 11.65 10.61 -13.16
C PHE A 71 12.21 9.84 -11.96
N SER A 72 13.53 9.82 -11.79
CA SER A 72 14.20 9.20 -10.63
C SER A 72 13.75 9.83 -9.31
N GLN A 73 13.59 11.15 -9.27
CA GLN A 73 13.08 11.85 -8.10
C GLN A 73 11.64 11.46 -7.79
N VAL A 74 10.77 11.35 -8.79
CA VAL A 74 9.38 10.89 -8.64
C VAL A 74 9.34 9.44 -8.13
N GLU A 75 10.13 8.55 -8.73
CA GLU A 75 10.20 7.15 -8.30
C GLU A 75 10.70 7.05 -6.85
N GLN A 76 11.72 7.82 -6.49
CA GLN A 76 12.19 7.89 -5.11
C GLN A 76 11.11 8.38 -4.15
N THR A 77 10.29 9.36 -4.55
CA THR A 77 9.13 9.80 -3.76
C THR A 77 8.08 8.70 -3.63
N ILE A 78 7.78 7.98 -4.71
CA ILE A 78 6.85 6.84 -4.68
C ILE A 78 7.34 5.76 -3.71
N GLN A 79 8.63 5.40 -3.76
CA GLN A 79 9.19 4.40 -2.87
C GLN A 79 9.20 4.86 -1.41
N THR A 80 9.50 6.14 -1.15
CA THR A 80 9.37 6.72 0.19
C THR A 80 7.93 6.63 0.70
N ASN A 81 6.94 6.97 -0.12
CA ASN A 81 5.53 6.87 0.26
C ASN A 81 5.13 5.43 0.57
N LYS A 82 5.54 4.45 -0.23
CA LYS A 82 5.30 3.02 0.06
C LYS A 82 5.94 2.57 1.37
N ASN A 83 7.16 3.02 1.65
CA ASN A 83 7.83 2.73 2.92
C ASN A 83 7.07 3.35 4.11
N LEU A 84 6.56 4.57 3.96
CA LEU A 84 5.73 5.24 4.97
C LEU A 84 4.41 4.49 5.19
N GLU A 85 3.73 4.07 4.12
CA GLU A 85 2.52 3.24 4.20
C GLU A 85 2.78 1.93 4.95
N SER A 86 3.89 1.25 4.64
CA SER A 86 4.29 0.02 5.34
C SER A 86 4.59 0.26 6.83
N LEU A 87 5.19 1.41 7.18
CA LEU A 87 5.48 1.77 8.57
C LEU A 87 4.19 2.07 9.34
N ILE A 88 3.26 2.81 8.73
CA ILE A 88 1.94 3.11 9.30
C ILE A 88 1.17 1.81 9.52
N ALA A 89 1.13 0.92 8.53
CA ALA A 89 0.48 -0.38 8.63
C ALA A 89 1.09 -1.24 9.75
N GLY A 90 2.42 -1.27 9.87
CA GLY A 90 3.11 -1.98 10.96
C GLY A 90 2.78 -1.42 12.33
N THR A 91 2.73 -0.10 12.46
CA THR A 91 2.35 0.59 13.71
C THR A 91 0.89 0.29 14.09
N ALA A 92 -0.01 0.39 13.12
CA ALA A 92 -1.44 0.08 13.29
C ALA A 92 -1.66 -1.40 13.65
N LEU A 93 -0.88 -2.33 13.09
CA LEU A 93 -0.95 -3.74 13.47
C LEU A 93 -0.48 -3.95 14.92
N GLY A 94 0.57 -3.23 15.34
CA GLY A 94 1.04 -3.22 16.72
C GLY A 94 -0.03 -2.76 17.70
N THR A 95 -0.72 -1.65 17.41
CA THR A 95 -1.82 -1.16 18.25
C THR A 95 -3.05 -2.09 18.19
N ALA A 96 -3.34 -2.66 17.01
CA ALA A 96 -4.44 -3.59 16.79
C ALA A 96 -4.36 -4.83 17.69
N SER A 97 -3.15 -5.35 17.92
CA SER A 97 -2.93 -6.50 18.82
C SER A 97 -3.41 -6.22 20.26
N GLY A 98 -3.36 -4.97 20.71
CA GLY A 98 -3.82 -4.54 22.03
C GLY A 98 -5.34 -4.44 22.15
N TYR A 99 -6.09 -4.44 21.04
CA TYR A 99 -7.55 -4.40 21.04
C TYR A 99 -8.18 -5.80 21.08
N VAL A 100 -7.48 -6.83 20.61
CA VAL A 100 -7.99 -8.21 20.63
C VAL A 100 -8.26 -8.62 22.08
N GLY A 101 -9.45 -9.13 22.35
CA GLY A 101 -9.90 -9.49 23.69
C GLY A 101 -10.40 -8.33 24.56
N LYS A 102 -10.30 -7.07 24.11
CA LYS A 102 -10.93 -5.92 24.78
C LYS A 102 -12.37 -5.74 24.32
N THR A 103 -13.16 -5.03 25.13
CA THR A 103 -14.53 -4.66 24.75
C THR A 103 -14.49 -3.33 24.02
N LEU A 104 -14.92 -3.33 22.76
CA LEU A 104 -15.11 -2.11 21.98
C LEU A 104 -16.58 -1.73 21.97
N THR A 105 -16.85 -0.45 22.08
CA THR A 105 -18.18 0.13 21.85
C THR A 105 -18.09 1.17 20.74
N SER A 106 -18.89 0.99 19.69
CA SER A 106 -19.00 1.91 18.56
C SER A 106 -19.35 3.32 19.04
N ALA A 107 -18.98 4.34 18.25
CA ALA A 107 -19.16 5.75 18.60
C ALA A 107 -20.63 6.14 18.83
N ASP A 108 -21.57 5.42 18.19
CA ASP A 108 -23.02 5.57 18.34
C ASP A 108 -23.60 4.78 19.52
N GLY A 109 -22.80 3.93 20.18
CA GLY A 109 -23.23 3.09 21.29
C GLY A 109 -24.07 1.86 20.89
N THR A 110 -24.41 1.70 19.61
CA THR A 110 -25.33 0.66 19.12
C THR A 110 -24.69 -0.74 19.10
N ILE A 111 -23.37 -0.77 18.89
CA ILE A 111 -22.60 -2.02 18.77
C ILE A 111 -21.57 -2.04 19.90
N SER A 112 -21.65 -3.06 20.76
CA SER A 112 -20.67 -3.33 21.80
C SER A 112 -20.35 -4.82 21.82
N GLY A 113 -19.08 -5.18 21.96
CA GLY A 113 -18.67 -6.58 22.02
C GLY A 113 -17.17 -6.75 22.20
N THR A 114 -16.78 -7.97 22.58
CA THR A 114 -15.37 -8.36 22.69
C THR A 114 -14.77 -8.54 21.31
N VAL A 115 -13.60 -7.96 21.07
CA VAL A 115 -12.90 -8.06 19.78
C VAL A 115 -12.31 -9.46 19.60
N SER A 116 -12.68 -10.12 18.50
CA SER A 116 -12.11 -11.40 18.08
C SER A 116 -10.92 -11.20 17.13
N SER A 117 -11.01 -10.27 16.20
CA SER A 117 -9.93 -9.96 15.25
C SER A 117 -9.94 -8.48 14.85
N VAL A 118 -8.79 -7.96 14.44
CA VAL A 118 -8.68 -6.61 13.88
C VAL A 118 -8.02 -6.70 12.51
N LYS A 119 -8.60 -6.02 11.52
CA LYS A 119 -8.05 -5.85 10.17
C LYS A 119 -7.59 -4.41 10.01
N VAL A 120 -6.37 -4.24 9.50
CA VAL A 120 -5.79 -2.93 9.20
C VAL A 120 -5.88 -2.72 7.70
N TYR A 121 -6.65 -1.72 7.29
CA TYR A 121 -6.71 -1.23 5.92
C TYR A 121 -5.85 0.04 5.80
N SER A 122 -5.63 0.50 4.57
CA SER A 122 -4.86 1.72 4.30
C SER A 122 -5.51 2.99 4.86
N ASP A 123 -6.83 2.96 5.07
CA ASP A 123 -7.67 4.09 5.46
C ASP A 123 -8.26 3.95 6.87
N ALA A 124 -8.45 2.72 7.37
CA ALA A 124 -9.07 2.46 8.66
C ALA A 124 -8.64 1.14 9.30
N MET A 125 -8.81 1.04 10.62
CA MET A 125 -8.77 -0.23 11.33
C MET A 125 -10.19 -0.70 11.63
N VAL A 126 -10.49 -1.97 11.37
CA VAL A 126 -11.81 -2.57 11.62
C VAL A 126 -11.65 -3.74 12.58
N ALA A 127 -12.35 -3.69 13.70
CA ALA A 127 -12.44 -4.78 14.65
C ALA A 127 -13.71 -5.60 14.41
N THR A 128 -13.57 -6.91 14.30
CA THR A 128 -14.69 -7.85 14.29
C THR A 128 -14.89 -8.39 15.70
N THR A 129 -16.10 -8.23 16.23
CA THR A 129 -16.50 -8.75 17.55
C THR A 129 -16.76 -10.25 17.51
N THR A 130 -16.81 -10.91 18.67
CA THR A 130 -17.19 -12.34 18.81
C THR A 130 -18.56 -12.65 18.20
N ASP A 131 -19.44 -11.65 18.15
CA ASP A 131 -20.78 -11.77 17.58
C ASP A 131 -20.79 -11.56 16.05
N GLY A 132 -19.63 -11.40 15.43
CA GLY A 132 -19.46 -11.20 13.99
C GLY A 132 -19.78 -9.78 13.51
N LYS A 133 -19.98 -8.81 14.42
CA LYS A 133 -20.22 -7.41 14.06
C LYS A 133 -18.90 -6.67 13.90
N ASP A 134 -18.81 -5.87 12.84
CA ASP A 134 -17.64 -5.04 12.56
C ASP A 134 -17.80 -3.62 13.16
N ILE A 135 -16.73 -3.14 13.80
CA ILE A 135 -16.62 -1.80 14.40
C ILE A 135 -15.38 -1.14 13.80
N VAL A 136 -15.57 -0.01 13.14
CA VAL A 136 -14.44 0.83 12.67
C VAL A 136 -13.82 1.53 13.88
N ILE A 137 -12.53 1.32 14.11
CA ILE A 137 -11.78 1.96 15.19
C ILE A 137 -11.43 3.38 14.73
N ALA A 138 -12.26 4.33 15.12
CA ALA A 138 -12.11 5.75 14.83
C ALA A 138 -12.31 6.60 16.10
N GLN A 139 -12.17 7.92 15.98
CA GLN A 139 -12.43 8.83 17.10
C GLN A 139 -13.87 8.65 17.62
N GLY A 140 -14.01 8.57 18.94
CA GLY A 140 -15.29 8.35 19.63
C GLY A 140 -15.58 6.90 20.03
N VAL A 141 -14.79 5.92 19.57
CA VAL A 141 -14.88 4.53 20.03
C VAL A 141 -14.33 4.38 21.45
N THR A 142 -15.08 3.74 22.35
CA THR A 142 -14.63 3.48 23.72
C THR A 142 -14.06 2.07 23.84
N ILE A 143 -12.87 1.95 24.45
CA ILE A 143 -12.16 0.69 24.70
C ILE A 143 -12.14 0.42 26.21
N LYS A 144 -12.61 -0.75 26.66
CA LYS A 144 -12.52 -1.21 28.05
C LYS A 144 -11.85 -2.58 28.14
#